data_AF-A0A4Q2Y4C7-F1
#
_entry.id   AF-A0A4Q2Y4C7-F1
#
_cell.length_a   1.000
_cell.length_b   1.000
_cell.length_c   1.000
_cell.angle_alpha   90.00
_cell.angle_beta   90.00
_cell.angle_gamma   90.00
#
_symmetry.space_group_name_H-M   'P 1'
#
loop_
_entity.id
_entity.type
_entity.pdbx_description
1 polymer ?
#
loop_
_entity_poly.entity_id
_entity_poly.type
_entity_poly.pdbx_seq_one_letter_code
_entity_poly.pdbx_strand_id
1 'polypeptide(L)'
;MFSNGANFSVAGFTKSGTNWTLVNGANTWTFSQTTGVLTLSTSGVTDPYTTWTSTFFPGVTDQNIIGRAADPDGDGSSNALEFALGGAPNSGSDGPKVYNIQADGSVDADSDKELLLTIAVRAATPAFEGSPSPTATKDGAIYTIQGSLDLTGFSTGVTPVNVVAPASAPTAPTGYEYRTFSLNGSNNLTGKGFLRVKVN
;
A
#
# COMPACT_ATOMS: atom_id res chain seq x y z
N MET A 1 23.92 11.13 35.40
CA MET A 1 24.08 9.66 35.32
C MET A 1 22.73 9.03 35.61
N PHE A 2 22.12 8.36 34.65
CA PHE A 2 20.93 7.57 34.93
C PHE A 2 21.36 6.30 35.68
N SER A 3 20.90 6.15 36.91
CA SER A 3 21.18 4.98 37.74
C SER A 3 20.50 3.75 37.12
N ASN A 4 21.31 2.76 36.73
CA ASN A 4 20.86 1.45 36.28
C ASN A 4 20.06 0.75 37.39
N GLY A 5 18.73 0.76 37.27
CA GLY A 5 17.86 -0.18 37.99
C GLY A 5 18.17 -1.59 37.49
N ALA A 6 18.61 -2.46 38.40
CA ALA A 6 19.34 -3.69 38.10
C ALA A 6 18.56 -4.82 37.40
N ASN A 7 17.33 -4.62 36.92
CA ASN A 7 16.56 -5.69 36.28
C ASN A 7 15.68 -5.15 35.14
N PHE A 8 16.14 -5.27 33.90
CA PHE A 8 15.28 -5.20 32.72
C PHE A 8 14.66 -6.58 32.50
N SER A 9 13.33 -6.67 32.60
CA SER A 9 12.56 -7.86 32.23
C SER A 9 11.45 -7.47 31.26
N VAL A 10 11.21 -8.33 30.27
CA VAL A 10 10.07 -8.17 29.37
C VAL A 10 9.04 -9.22 29.78
N ALA A 11 7.92 -8.75 30.36
CA ALA A 11 6.89 -9.65 30.88
C ALA A 11 6.34 -10.57 29.77
N GLY A 12 6.28 -11.87 30.06
CA GLY A 12 5.81 -12.89 29.11
C GLY A 12 6.86 -13.40 28.12
N PHE A 13 8.06 -12.80 28.05
CA PHE A 13 9.12 -13.25 27.15
C PHE A 13 10.11 -14.17 27.87
N THR A 14 10.59 -15.19 27.16
CA THR A 14 11.69 -16.06 27.57
C THR A 14 13.02 -15.44 27.15
N LYS A 15 13.97 -15.30 28.09
CA LYS A 15 15.29 -14.74 27.79
C LYS A 15 16.26 -15.83 27.31
N SER A 16 16.98 -15.55 26.22
CA SER A 16 18.14 -16.32 25.77
C SER A 16 19.25 -15.37 25.32
N GLY A 17 20.37 -15.32 26.06
CA GLY A 17 21.43 -14.35 25.84
C GLY A 17 20.92 -12.91 25.95
N THR A 18 21.10 -12.11 24.90
CA THR A 18 20.60 -10.73 24.80
C THR A 18 19.20 -10.62 24.17
N ASN A 19 18.60 -11.75 23.77
CA ASN A 19 17.29 -11.77 23.13
C ASN A 19 16.20 -12.21 24.12
N TRP A 20 15.03 -11.59 23.99
CA TRP A 20 13.80 -11.96 24.67
C TRP A 20 12.81 -12.44 23.62
N THR A 21 12.26 -13.64 23.78
CA THR A 21 11.34 -14.26 22.80
C THR A 21 9.99 -14.57 23.44
N LEU A 22 8.90 -14.14 22.82
CA LEU A 22 7.53 -14.56 23.17
C LEU A 22 6.92 -15.27 21.96
N VAL A 23 6.55 -16.54 22.14
CA VAL A 23 5.77 -17.29 21.17
C VAL A 23 4.30 -17.26 21.60
N ASN A 24 3.42 -16.79 20.71
CA ASN A 24 1.98 -16.74 20.90
C ASN A 24 1.28 -17.21 19.62
N GLY A 25 0.88 -18.49 19.59
CA GLY A 25 0.34 -19.12 18.39
C GLY A 25 1.37 -19.13 17.26
N ALA A 26 0.99 -18.59 16.09
CA ALA A 26 1.89 -18.41 14.96
C ALA A 26 2.95 -17.31 15.18
N ASN A 27 2.71 -16.38 16.12
CA ASN A 27 3.54 -15.20 16.28
C ASN A 27 4.72 -15.46 17.22
N THR A 28 5.91 -15.05 16.80
CA THR A 28 7.16 -15.09 17.57
C THR A 28 7.71 -13.67 17.64
N TRP A 29 7.55 -13.04 18.79
CA TRP A 29 8.11 -11.72 19.07
C TRP A 29 9.53 -11.87 19.59
N THR A 30 10.49 -11.13 19.07
CA THR A 30 11.88 -11.12 19.54
C THR A 30 12.34 -9.71 19.83
N PHE A 31 12.64 -9.39 21.09
CA PHE A 31 13.29 -8.14 21.46
C PHE A 31 14.80 -8.38 21.67
N SER A 32 15.64 -7.62 20.97
CA SER A 32 17.10 -7.67 21.14
C SER A 32 17.57 -6.53 22.06
N GLN A 33 18.23 -6.88 23.16
CA GLN A 33 18.87 -5.88 24.04
C GLN A 33 20.07 -5.20 23.37
N THR A 34 20.70 -5.86 22.40
CA THR A 34 21.87 -5.32 21.70
C THR A 34 21.47 -4.18 20.78
N THR A 35 20.30 -4.28 20.12
CA THR A 35 19.85 -3.30 19.13
C THR A 35 18.66 -2.44 19.60
N GLY A 36 17.95 -2.86 20.66
CA GLY A 36 16.72 -2.21 21.11
C GLY A 36 15.51 -2.47 20.21
N VAL A 37 15.61 -3.40 19.25
CA VAL A 37 14.56 -3.68 18.26
C VAL A 37 13.66 -4.82 18.72
N LEU A 38 12.34 -4.64 18.58
CA LEU A 38 11.33 -5.69 18.68
C LEU A 38 10.93 -6.14 17.27
N THR A 39 11.08 -7.43 16.96
CA THR A 39 10.64 -8.03 15.70
C THR A 39 9.48 -9.01 15.95
N LEU A 40 8.63 -9.20 14.94
CA LEU A 40 7.58 -10.21 14.90
C LEU A 40 7.86 -11.15 13.72
N SER A 41 7.88 -12.46 13.98
CA SER A 41 7.87 -13.51 12.98
C SER A 41 6.57 -14.30 13.09
N THR A 42 5.86 -14.53 11.99
CA THR A 42 4.59 -15.27 11.99
C THR A 42 4.78 -16.60 11.25
N SER A 43 4.92 -17.70 11.99
CA SER A 43 5.08 -19.05 11.44
C SER A 43 3.84 -19.44 10.63
N GLY A 44 4.02 -19.66 9.31
CA GLY A 44 2.96 -20.06 8.38
C GLY A 44 2.27 -18.91 7.63
N VAL A 45 2.58 -17.64 7.92
CA VAL A 45 2.15 -16.50 7.10
C VAL A 45 3.35 -16.06 6.29
N THR A 46 3.46 -16.55 5.06
CA THR A 46 4.43 -16.01 4.10
C THR A 46 4.01 -14.58 3.79
N ASP A 47 4.87 -13.60 4.09
CA ASP A 47 4.65 -12.21 3.68
C ASP A 47 4.46 -12.20 2.15
N PRO A 48 3.27 -11.82 1.64
CA PRO A 48 3.03 -11.83 0.20
C PRO A 48 3.99 -10.92 -0.57
N TYR A 49 4.55 -9.90 0.09
CA TYR A 49 5.62 -9.06 -0.48
C TYR A 49 6.91 -9.84 -0.70
N THR A 50 7.33 -10.67 0.26
CA THR A 50 8.54 -11.48 0.13
C THR A 50 8.38 -12.53 -0.97
N THR A 51 7.19 -13.14 -1.06
CA THR A 51 6.87 -14.05 -2.18
C THR A 51 6.94 -13.31 -3.51
N TRP A 52 6.30 -12.14 -3.62
CA TRP A 52 6.28 -11.33 -4.84
C TRP A 52 7.69 -10.86 -5.25
N THR A 53 8.45 -10.26 -4.34
CA THR A 53 9.83 -9.83 -4.65
C THR A 53 10.72 -10.99 -5.10
N SER A 54 10.55 -12.19 -4.52
CA SER A 54 11.34 -13.36 -4.92
C SER A 54 11.09 -13.81 -6.36
N THR A 55 9.96 -13.44 -6.98
CA THR A 55 9.71 -13.74 -8.41
C THR A 55 10.51 -12.83 -9.34
N PHE A 56 10.89 -11.63 -8.88
CA PHE A 56 11.69 -10.68 -9.65
C PHE A 56 13.19 -10.79 -9.33
N PHE A 57 13.54 -11.12 -8.09
CA PHE A 57 14.91 -11.18 -7.59
C PHE A 57 15.22 -12.52 -6.90
N PRO A 58 15.22 -13.65 -7.63
CA PRO A 58 15.39 -14.97 -7.04
C PRO A 58 16.77 -15.10 -6.36
N GLY A 59 16.77 -15.46 -5.08
CA GLY A 59 17.99 -15.67 -4.29
C GLY A 59 18.70 -14.40 -3.83
N VAL A 60 18.16 -13.22 -4.13
CA VAL A 60 18.72 -11.94 -3.66
C VAL A 60 18.32 -11.70 -2.20
N THR A 61 19.29 -11.29 -1.39
CA THR A 61 19.09 -10.96 0.03
C THR A 61 19.40 -9.50 0.37
N ASP A 62 20.01 -8.76 -0.57
CA ASP A 62 20.37 -7.35 -0.40
C ASP A 62 19.12 -6.47 -0.27
N GLN A 63 18.98 -5.80 0.88
CA GLN A 63 17.83 -4.96 1.18
C GLN A 63 17.79 -3.67 0.37
N ASN A 64 18.89 -3.25 -0.26
CA ASN A 64 18.87 -2.16 -1.23
C ASN A 64 18.27 -2.59 -2.58
N ILE A 65 17.99 -3.88 -2.75
CA ILE A 65 17.32 -4.42 -3.94
C ILE A 65 15.93 -4.92 -3.57
N ILE A 66 15.81 -5.78 -2.56
CA ILE A 66 14.52 -6.42 -2.21
C ILE A 66 13.77 -5.73 -1.06
N GLY A 67 14.35 -4.71 -0.43
CA GLY A 67 13.71 -4.00 0.68
C GLY A 67 12.51 -3.18 0.22
N ARG A 68 11.50 -3.03 1.07
CA ARG A 68 10.26 -2.29 0.75
C ARG A 68 10.47 -0.84 0.31
N ALA A 69 11.56 -0.21 0.76
CA ALA A 69 11.93 1.16 0.41
C ALA A 69 12.96 1.25 -0.73
N ALA A 70 13.44 0.12 -1.25
CA ALA A 70 14.36 0.10 -2.38
C ALA A 70 13.64 0.45 -3.68
N ASP A 71 14.42 0.97 -4.61
CA ASP A 71 14.06 1.32 -5.99
C ASP A 71 15.21 0.82 -6.88
N PRO A 72 15.26 -0.49 -7.17
CA PRO A 72 16.41 -1.09 -7.84
C PRO A 72 16.43 -0.85 -9.35
N ASP A 73 15.32 -0.45 -9.96
CA ASP A 73 15.24 -0.09 -11.38
C ASP A 73 15.33 1.43 -11.64
N GLY A 74 15.27 2.24 -10.59
CA GLY A 74 15.59 3.67 -10.59
C GLY A 74 14.48 4.52 -11.18
N ASP A 75 13.22 4.07 -11.13
CA ASP A 75 12.07 4.77 -11.69
C ASP A 75 11.42 5.77 -10.70
N GLY A 76 11.91 5.80 -9.46
CA GLY A 76 11.42 6.64 -8.37
C GLY A 76 10.29 6.01 -7.56
N SER A 77 9.83 4.81 -7.92
CA SER A 77 8.85 4.02 -7.18
C SER A 77 9.59 3.05 -6.26
N SER A 78 9.14 2.95 -5.01
CA SER A 78 9.67 1.92 -4.14
C SER A 78 8.99 0.58 -4.42
N ASN A 79 9.69 -0.51 -4.11
CA ASN A 79 9.14 -1.87 -4.17
C ASN A 79 7.80 -1.98 -3.41
N ALA A 80 7.61 -1.26 -2.30
CA ALA A 80 6.33 -1.26 -1.57
C ALA A 80 5.19 -0.62 -2.38
N LEU A 81 5.47 0.46 -3.09
CA LEU A 81 4.50 1.13 -3.95
C LEU A 81 4.12 0.24 -5.13
N GLU A 82 5.12 -0.38 -5.76
CA GLU A 82 4.91 -1.29 -6.89
C GLU A 82 4.19 -2.58 -6.48
N PHE A 83 4.55 -3.15 -5.33
CA PHE A 83 3.84 -4.28 -4.76
C PHE A 83 2.37 -3.96 -4.48
N ALA A 84 2.06 -2.76 -4.02
CA ALA A 84 0.69 -2.37 -3.75
C ALA A 84 -0.11 -2.15 -5.05
N LEU A 85 0.53 -1.55 -6.05
CA LEU A 85 -0.14 -1.01 -7.24
C LEU A 85 0.19 -1.75 -8.54
N GLY A 86 0.77 -2.95 -8.46
CA GLY A 86 0.99 -3.82 -9.62
C GLY A 86 2.10 -3.35 -10.57
N GLY A 87 3.18 -2.78 -10.04
CA GLY A 87 4.42 -2.54 -10.77
C GLY A 87 5.33 -3.77 -10.84
N ALA A 88 6.42 -3.65 -11.60
CA ALA A 88 7.48 -4.64 -11.68
C ALA A 88 8.82 -4.01 -11.27
N PRO A 89 9.38 -4.41 -10.11
CA PRO A 89 10.46 -3.68 -9.45
C PRO A 89 11.81 -3.78 -10.16
N ASN A 90 11.88 -4.54 -11.25
CA ASN A 90 13.09 -4.71 -12.04
C ASN A 90 12.95 -4.07 -13.43
N SER A 91 11.97 -3.18 -13.62
CA SER A 91 11.64 -2.59 -14.90
C SER A 91 10.97 -1.22 -14.72
N GLY A 92 11.76 -0.15 -14.83
CA GLY A 92 11.25 1.22 -14.70
C GLY A 92 10.29 1.68 -15.80
N SER A 93 10.01 0.84 -16.80
CA SER A 93 8.92 1.05 -17.76
C SER A 93 7.57 0.44 -17.33
N ASP A 94 7.56 -0.35 -16.26
CA ASP A 94 6.40 -1.10 -15.77
C ASP A 94 6.06 -0.70 -14.32
N GLY A 95 5.98 0.60 -14.09
CA GLY A 95 5.71 1.16 -12.76
C GLY A 95 4.27 0.95 -12.25
N PRO A 96 3.93 1.54 -11.09
CA PRO A 96 2.61 1.47 -10.47
C PRO A 96 1.45 1.79 -11.41
N LYS A 97 0.40 0.95 -11.39
CA LYS A 97 -0.79 1.12 -12.25
C LYS A 97 -1.77 2.12 -11.64
N VAL A 98 -1.55 3.40 -11.94
CA VAL A 98 -2.35 4.54 -11.46
C VAL A 98 -2.79 5.39 -12.65
N TYR A 99 -4.09 5.57 -12.84
CA TYR A 99 -4.66 6.24 -14.01
C TYR A 99 -5.68 7.28 -13.57
N ASN A 100 -5.49 8.51 -14.03
CA ASN A 100 -6.52 9.55 -13.95
C ASN A 100 -7.35 9.51 -15.23
N ILE A 101 -8.66 9.36 -15.10
CA ILE A 101 -9.58 9.17 -16.22
C ILE A 101 -10.69 10.22 -16.13
N GLN A 102 -11.19 10.68 -17.27
CA GLN A 102 -12.39 11.48 -17.37
C GLN A 102 -13.49 10.63 -18.01
N ALA A 103 -14.44 10.20 -17.20
CA ALA A 103 -15.58 9.40 -17.61
C ALA A 103 -16.72 9.62 -16.63
N ASP A 104 -17.91 9.18 -17.01
CA ASP A 104 -19.04 9.05 -16.10
C ASP A 104 -18.76 7.87 -15.15
N GLY A 105 -18.63 8.16 -13.85
CA GLY A 105 -18.40 7.23 -12.76
C GLY A 105 -19.67 6.55 -12.26
N SER A 106 -20.84 6.92 -12.81
CA SER A 106 -22.16 6.43 -12.45
C SER A 106 -22.48 6.59 -10.97
N VAL A 107 -21.96 7.65 -10.35
CA VAL A 107 -22.21 7.98 -8.92
C VAL A 107 -23.61 8.54 -8.74
N ASP A 108 -24.12 9.21 -9.78
CA ASP A 108 -25.44 9.79 -9.85
C ASP A 108 -26.16 9.34 -11.14
N ALA A 109 -27.32 9.92 -11.40
CA ALA A 109 -28.18 9.54 -12.52
C ALA A 109 -27.91 10.37 -13.79
N ASP A 110 -26.96 11.30 -13.75
CA ASP A 110 -26.59 12.09 -14.92
C ASP A 110 -25.59 11.33 -15.80
N SER A 111 -25.07 11.98 -16.81
CA SER A 111 -24.05 11.42 -17.72
C SER A 111 -22.83 12.33 -17.80
N ASP A 112 -22.68 13.20 -16.80
CA ASP A 112 -21.64 14.19 -16.74
C ASP A 112 -20.33 13.48 -16.40
N LYS A 113 -19.25 13.90 -17.05
CA LYS A 113 -17.95 13.31 -16.76
C LYS A 113 -17.44 13.84 -15.42
N GLU A 114 -16.93 12.94 -14.60
CA GLU A 114 -16.19 13.27 -13.39
C GLU A 114 -14.69 13.00 -13.56
N LEU A 115 -13.90 13.50 -12.60
CA LEU A 115 -12.51 13.11 -12.47
C LEU A 115 -12.45 11.80 -11.69
N LEU A 116 -11.98 10.74 -12.37
CA LEU A 116 -11.82 9.41 -11.81
C LEU A 116 -10.35 9.05 -11.60
N LEU A 117 -10.09 8.25 -10.58
CA LEU A 117 -8.81 7.59 -10.35
C LEU A 117 -9.04 6.07 -10.40
N THR A 118 -8.44 5.40 -11.37
CA THR A 118 -8.38 3.94 -11.41
C THR A 118 -6.99 3.49 -11.00
N ILE A 119 -6.92 2.60 -9.99
CA ILE A 119 -5.67 2.00 -9.53
C ILE A 119 -5.76 0.49 -9.58
N ALA A 120 -4.64 -0.20 -9.81
CA ALA A 120 -4.55 -1.60 -9.43
C ALA A 120 -4.42 -1.69 -7.89
N VAL A 121 -5.07 -2.70 -7.31
CA VAL A 121 -4.88 -3.12 -5.92
C VAL A 121 -4.70 -4.62 -5.90
N ARG A 122 -4.11 -5.15 -4.83
CA ARG A 122 -3.99 -6.60 -4.62
C ARG A 122 -5.35 -7.30 -4.74
N ALA A 123 -5.41 -8.44 -5.42
CA ALA A 123 -6.66 -9.17 -5.64
C ALA A 123 -7.37 -9.47 -4.31
N ALA A 124 -8.71 -9.38 -4.32
CA ALA A 124 -9.53 -9.51 -3.12
C ALA A 124 -9.13 -8.52 -2.01
N THR A 125 -8.78 -7.29 -2.38
CA THR A 125 -8.73 -6.16 -1.44
C THR A 125 -10.17 -5.88 -0.95
N PRO A 126 -10.39 -5.66 0.36
CA PRO A 126 -11.72 -5.32 0.89
C PRO A 126 -12.32 -4.06 0.25
N ALA A 127 -13.60 -3.82 0.53
CA ALA A 127 -14.22 -2.55 0.16
C ALA A 127 -13.45 -1.37 0.80
N PHE A 128 -13.32 -0.29 0.03
CA PHE A 128 -12.74 0.96 0.51
C PHE A 128 -13.80 1.72 1.29
N GLU A 129 -13.52 2.04 2.55
CA GLU A 129 -14.48 2.70 3.45
C GLU A 129 -13.89 3.93 4.14
N GLY A 130 -14.78 4.79 4.64
CA GLY A 130 -14.42 6.04 5.31
C GLY A 130 -14.51 7.27 4.41
N SER A 131 -14.52 8.45 5.03
CA SER A 131 -14.63 9.76 4.38
C SER A 131 -13.79 10.79 5.15
N PRO A 132 -13.19 11.79 4.50
CA PRO A 132 -13.22 12.07 3.05
C PRO A 132 -12.30 11.16 2.22
N SER A 133 -11.45 10.38 2.88
CA SER A 133 -10.41 9.56 2.25
C SER A 133 -10.67 8.07 2.45
N PRO A 134 -11.42 7.41 1.55
CA PRO A 134 -11.75 6.01 1.71
C PRO A 134 -10.47 5.16 1.69
N THR A 135 -10.41 4.16 2.57
CA THR A 135 -9.20 3.38 2.85
C THR A 135 -9.51 1.88 2.83
N ALA A 136 -8.57 1.09 2.35
CA ALA A 136 -8.57 -0.36 2.47
C ALA A 136 -7.16 -0.88 2.78
N THR A 137 -7.09 -2.06 3.39
CA THR A 137 -5.82 -2.72 3.72
C THR A 137 -5.80 -4.13 3.15
N LYS A 138 -4.71 -4.49 2.47
CA LYS A 138 -4.50 -5.85 1.93
C LYS A 138 -3.01 -6.18 1.87
N ASP A 139 -2.64 -7.39 2.28
CA ASP A 139 -1.27 -7.92 2.21
C ASP A 139 -0.20 -6.98 2.82
N GLY A 140 -0.56 -6.26 3.88
CA GLY A 140 0.30 -5.28 4.54
C GLY A 140 0.41 -3.91 3.87
N ALA A 141 -0.24 -3.70 2.72
CA ALA A 141 -0.37 -2.38 2.09
C ALA A 141 -1.66 -1.69 2.54
N ILE A 142 -1.55 -0.42 2.95
CA ILE A 142 -2.70 0.43 3.28
C ILE A 142 -2.90 1.45 2.15
N TYR A 143 -4.02 1.36 1.46
CA TYR A 143 -4.41 2.27 0.39
C TYR A 143 -5.34 3.34 0.94
N THR A 144 -4.96 4.61 0.84
CA THR A 144 -5.83 5.74 1.18
C THR A 144 -6.02 6.61 -0.05
N ILE A 145 -7.27 6.78 -0.49
CA ILE A 145 -7.58 7.62 -1.65
C ILE A 145 -7.88 9.03 -1.19
N GLN A 146 -7.27 10.02 -1.84
CA GLN A 146 -7.28 11.40 -1.40
C GLN A 146 -7.71 12.32 -2.54
N GLY A 147 -8.65 13.22 -2.25
CA GLY A 147 -9.21 14.19 -3.19
C GLY A 147 -8.96 15.63 -2.77
N SER A 148 -8.78 16.52 -3.75
CA SER A 148 -8.69 17.97 -3.56
C SER A 148 -9.22 18.71 -4.78
N LEU A 149 -9.82 19.88 -4.59
CA LEU A 149 -10.19 20.78 -5.70
C LEU A 149 -9.17 21.92 -5.92
N ASP A 150 -8.24 22.12 -4.99
CA ASP A 150 -7.37 23.31 -4.97
C ASP A 150 -5.90 23.05 -4.59
N LEU A 151 -5.54 21.81 -4.21
CA LEU A 151 -4.24 21.40 -3.65
C LEU A 151 -3.83 22.07 -2.34
N THR A 152 -4.71 22.81 -1.67
CA THR A 152 -4.38 23.38 -0.34
C THR A 152 -4.45 22.32 0.75
N GLY A 153 -5.27 21.29 0.55
CA GLY A 153 -5.37 20.08 1.37
C GLY A 153 -6.16 18.99 0.66
N PHE A 154 -6.11 17.77 1.20
CA PHE A 154 -6.84 16.62 0.66
C PHE A 154 -8.12 16.34 1.46
N SER A 155 -9.00 17.33 1.53
CA SER A 155 -10.26 17.30 2.30
C SER A 155 -11.50 17.04 1.43
N THR A 156 -11.38 17.04 0.11
CA THR A 156 -12.50 16.75 -0.78
C THR A 156 -12.83 15.26 -0.72
N GLY A 157 -14.12 14.96 -0.55
CA GLY A 157 -14.62 13.59 -0.49
C GLY A 157 -14.35 12.82 -1.77
N VAL A 158 -14.08 11.53 -1.62
CA VAL A 158 -13.88 10.59 -2.71
C VAL A 158 -14.82 9.41 -2.53
N THR A 159 -15.48 9.00 -3.61
CA THR A 159 -16.45 7.90 -3.60
C THR A 159 -15.92 6.73 -4.43
N PRO A 160 -15.86 5.49 -3.90
CA PRO A 160 -15.60 4.30 -4.71
C PRO A 160 -16.75 4.08 -5.70
N VAL A 161 -16.42 3.74 -6.94
CA VAL A 161 -17.40 3.59 -8.04
C VAL A 161 -17.20 2.28 -8.79
N ASN A 162 -18.10 1.99 -9.73
CA ASN A 162 -17.92 0.87 -10.65
C ASN A 162 -16.60 1.01 -11.42
N VAL A 163 -15.95 -0.11 -11.68
CA VAL A 163 -14.62 -0.10 -12.31
C VAL A 163 -14.69 0.50 -13.71
N VAL A 164 -13.91 1.56 -13.92
CA VAL A 164 -13.63 2.14 -15.23
C VAL A 164 -12.19 1.76 -15.60
N ALA A 165 -12.05 0.69 -16.38
CA ALA A 165 -10.75 0.19 -16.79
C ALA A 165 -10.05 1.19 -17.75
N PRO A 166 -8.73 1.41 -17.60
CA PRO A 166 -7.98 2.30 -18.47
C PRO A 166 -7.82 1.69 -19.87
N ALA A 167 -8.04 2.48 -20.92
CA ALA A 167 -8.00 2.00 -22.30
C ALA A 167 -6.63 1.43 -22.73
N SER A 168 -5.54 1.98 -22.19
CA SER A 168 -4.17 1.53 -22.45
C SER A 168 -3.78 0.25 -21.71
N ALA A 169 -4.53 -0.14 -20.68
CA ALA A 169 -4.25 -1.30 -19.85
C ALA A 169 -5.57 -1.91 -19.33
N PRO A 170 -6.42 -2.44 -20.22
CA PRO A 170 -7.80 -2.83 -19.88
C PRO A 170 -7.89 -3.98 -18.87
N THR A 171 -6.79 -4.72 -18.67
CA THR A 171 -6.70 -5.82 -17.71
C THR A 171 -5.66 -5.50 -16.64
N ALA A 172 -6.01 -5.75 -15.38
CA ALA A 172 -5.07 -5.60 -14.27
C ALA A 172 -3.97 -6.68 -14.32
N PRO A 173 -2.76 -6.42 -13.79
CA PRO A 173 -1.73 -7.44 -13.69
C PRO A 173 -2.18 -8.66 -12.88
N THR A 174 -1.57 -9.82 -13.14
CA THR A 174 -1.87 -11.05 -12.39
C THR A 174 -1.70 -10.86 -10.89
N GLY A 175 -2.70 -11.25 -10.10
CA GLY A 175 -2.72 -11.05 -8.65
C GLY A 175 -3.24 -9.68 -8.21
N TYR A 176 -3.72 -8.87 -9.15
CA TYR A 176 -4.31 -7.56 -8.91
C TYR A 176 -5.71 -7.45 -9.54
N GLU A 177 -6.45 -6.44 -9.11
CA GLU A 177 -7.73 -6.02 -9.66
C GLU A 177 -7.78 -4.49 -9.75
N TYR A 178 -8.57 -3.95 -10.67
CA TYR A 178 -8.78 -2.50 -10.73
C TYR A 178 -9.87 -2.03 -9.78
N ARG A 179 -9.65 -0.88 -9.16
CA ARG A 179 -10.64 -0.13 -8.38
C ARG A 179 -10.67 1.31 -8.87
N THR A 180 -11.87 1.87 -8.97
CA THR A 180 -12.08 3.23 -9.47
C THR A 180 -12.75 4.10 -8.41
N PHE A 181 -12.36 5.37 -8.37
CA PHE A 181 -12.80 6.35 -7.39
C PHE A 181 -13.15 7.66 -8.09
N SER A 182 -14.25 8.28 -7.73
CA SER A 182 -14.69 9.58 -8.24
C SER A 182 -14.41 10.70 -7.23
N LEU A 183 -13.95 11.86 -7.71
CA LEU A 183 -13.80 13.06 -6.90
C LEU A 183 -15.16 13.75 -6.75
N ASN A 184 -15.63 13.89 -5.52
CA ASN A 184 -16.92 14.54 -5.27
C ASN A 184 -16.87 16.01 -5.69
N GLY A 185 -17.90 16.47 -6.41
CA GLY A 185 -18.00 17.83 -6.92
C GLY A 185 -17.19 18.08 -8.20
N SER A 186 -16.79 17.03 -8.93
CA SER A 186 -16.07 17.15 -10.20
C SER A 186 -16.95 16.99 -11.45
N ASN A 187 -18.29 16.89 -11.32
CA ASN A 187 -19.21 16.81 -12.46
C ASN A 187 -18.95 17.94 -13.45
N ASN A 188 -18.99 17.59 -14.74
CA ASN A 188 -18.68 18.45 -15.88
C ASN A 188 -17.27 19.04 -15.90
N LEU A 189 -16.38 18.65 -14.99
CA LEU A 189 -14.99 19.09 -14.94
C LEU A 189 -14.84 20.62 -15.00
N THR A 190 -15.77 21.35 -14.38
CA THR A 190 -15.88 22.82 -14.48
C THR A 190 -14.75 23.57 -13.76
N GLY A 191 -13.88 22.86 -13.04
CA GLY A 191 -12.77 23.40 -12.26
C GLY A 191 -11.57 22.47 -12.20
N LYS A 192 -10.66 22.76 -11.27
CA LYS A 192 -9.50 21.90 -10.98
C LYS A 192 -9.93 20.76 -10.06
N GLY A 193 -9.29 19.62 -10.20
CA GLY A 193 -9.47 18.46 -9.35
C GLY A 193 -8.19 17.64 -9.30
N PHE A 194 -7.91 17.07 -8.14
CA PHE A 194 -6.72 16.28 -7.87
C PHE A 194 -7.15 15.04 -7.10
N LEU A 195 -6.86 13.87 -7.67
CA LEU A 195 -7.03 12.58 -7.02
C LEU A 195 -5.68 11.88 -6.94
N ARG A 196 -5.43 11.22 -5.82
CA ARG A 196 -4.26 10.36 -5.66
C ARG A 196 -4.56 9.18 -4.74
N VAL A 197 -3.76 8.14 -4.87
CA VAL A 197 -3.60 7.10 -3.86
C VAL A 197 -2.37 7.41 -3.01
N LYS A 198 -2.47 7.19 -1.70
CA LYS A 198 -1.33 7.10 -0.79
C LYS A 198 -1.22 5.66 -0.32
N VAL A 199 -0.03 5.07 -0.44
CA VAL A 199 0.29 3.74 0.09
C VAL A 199 1.16 3.90 1.34
N ASN A 200 0.83 3.20 2.42
CA ASN A 200 1.67 3.10 3.63
C ASN A 200 1.85 1.64 4.02
#